data_AF-A0A9W5XLC1-F1
#
_entry.id   AF-A0A9W5XLC1-F1
#
_cell.length_a   1.000
_cell.length_b   1.000
_cell.length_c   1.000
_cell.angle_alpha   90.00
_cell.angle_beta   90.00
_cell.angle_gamma   90.00
#
_symmetry.space_group_name_H-M   'P 1'
#
loop_
_entity.id
_entity.type
_entity.pdbx_description
1 polymer ?
#
loop_
_entity_poly.entity_id
_entity_poly.type
_entity_poly.pdbx_seq_one_letter_code
_entity_poly.pdbx_strand_id
1 'polypeptide(L)'
;MAGGARNALLCQLTADACGLPVLAGPVEATAIGNLLVQARAAGVVGGDLAALRRLVRQTQRIVRYEPGDGSGTARAAERRVGV
;
A
#
# COMPACT_ATOMS: atom_id res chain seq x y z
N MET A 1 6.24 0.28 -9.16
CA MET A 1 4.82 0.28 -9.61
C MET A 1 4.02 1.07 -8.58
N ALA A 2 3.32 2.14 -8.98
CA ALA A 2 2.77 3.12 -8.04
C ALA A 2 1.36 3.65 -8.37
N GLY A 3 0.82 3.33 -9.55
CA GLY A 3 -0.48 3.85 -9.98
C GLY A 3 -1.67 3.26 -9.22
N GLY A 4 -1.64 1.96 -8.94
CA GLY A 4 -2.76 1.25 -8.29
C GLY A 4 -3.01 1.71 -6.85
N ALA A 5 -1.96 2.07 -6.11
CA ALA A 5 -2.08 2.49 -4.70
C ALA A 5 -2.76 3.86 -4.51
N ARG A 6 -2.88 4.69 -5.56
CA ARG A 6 -3.67 5.93 -5.53
C ARG A 6 -5.16 5.72 -5.78
N ASN A 7 -5.54 4.60 -6.38
CA ASN A 7 -6.92 4.35 -6.73
C ASN A 7 -7.65 3.74 -5.51
N ALA A 8 -8.27 4.60 -4.72
CA ALA A 8 -9.01 4.20 -3.51
C ALA A 8 -10.08 3.14 -3.81
N LEU A 9 -10.78 3.25 -4.94
CA LEU A 9 -11.78 2.26 -5.36
C LEU A 9 -11.11 0.90 -5.63
N LEU A 10 -10.01 0.88 -6.37
CA LEU A 10 -9.28 -0.36 -6.63
C LEU A 10 -8.74 -0.98 -5.32
N CYS A 11 -8.20 -0.17 -4.41
CA CYS A 11 -7.73 -0.64 -3.12
C CYS A 11 -8.86 -1.23 -2.26
N GLN A 12 -10.03 -0.59 -2.23
CA GLN A 12 -11.19 -1.11 -1.50
C GLN A 12 -11.70 -2.41 -2.13
N LEU A 13 -11.85 -2.47 -3.46
CA LEU A 13 -12.25 -3.70 -4.14
C LEU A 13 -11.27 -4.83 -3.94
N THR A 14 -9.96 -4.52 -3.88
CA THR A 14 -8.93 -5.52 -3.55
C THR A 14 -9.10 -6.02 -2.11
N ALA A 15 -9.37 -5.13 -1.15
CA ALA A 15 -9.60 -5.53 0.24
C ALA A 15 -10.86 -6.41 0.39
N ASP A 16 -11.95 -6.01 -0.27
CA ASP A 16 -13.21 -6.74 -0.28
C ASP A 16 -13.05 -8.13 -0.94
N ALA A 17 -12.43 -8.18 -2.12
CA ALA A 17 -12.27 -9.42 -2.88
C ALA A 17 -11.31 -10.41 -2.20
N CYS A 18 -10.24 -9.91 -1.55
CA CYS A 18 -9.30 -10.76 -0.83
C CYS A 18 -9.78 -11.12 0.58
N GLY A 19 -10.81 -10.44 1.11
CA GLY A 19 -11.20 -10.56 2.53
C GLY A 19 -10.06 -10.19 3.49
N LEU A 20 -9.08 -9.40 3.02
CA LEU A 20 -7.89 -9.04 3.77
C LEU A 20 -7.66 -7.53 3.71
N PRO A 21 -7.11 -6.93 4.78
CA PRO A 21 -6.81 -5.51 4.79
C PRO A 21 -5.76 -5.14 3.74
N VAL A 22 -6.02 -4.08 2.97
CA VAL A 22 -5.06 -3.52 2.02
C VAL A 22 -4.37 -2.31 2.63
N LEU A 23 -3.04 -2.30 2.61
CA LEU A 23 -2.21 -1.15 2.99
C LEU A 23 -1.69 -0.46 1.74
N ALA A 24 -2.24 0.71 1.42
CA ALA A 24 -1.74 1.55 0.33
C ALA A 24 -0.74 2.56 0.88
N GLY A 25 0.53 2.39 0.52
CA GLY A 25 1.61 3.31 0.86
C GLY A 25 1.79 4.42 -0.17
N PRO A 26 2.75 5.34 0.05
CA PRO A 26 3.04 6.44 -0.86
C PRO A 26 3.40 5.92 -2.24
N VAL A 27 3.10 6.69 -3.29
CA VAL A 27 3.43 6.27 -4.66
C VAL A 27 4.93 6.15 -4.88
N GLU A 28 5.70 6.84 -4.05
CA GLU A 28 7.14 6.85 -4.04
C GLU A 28 7.74 5.63 -3.33
N ALA A 29 6.96 4.60 -2.96
CA ALA A 29 7.44 3.43 -2.20
C ALA A 29 8.71 2.79 -2.80
N THR A 30 8.79 2.68 -4.14
CA THR A 30 10.00 2.18 -4.82
C THR A 30 11.20 3.13 -4.63
N ALA A 31 10.99 4.44 -4.76
CA ALA A 31 12.04 5.43 -4.58
C ALA A 31 12.55 5.46 -3.13
N ILE A 32 11.63 5.41 -2.16
CA ILE A 32 11.95 5.34 -0.73
C ILE A 32 12.77 4.07 -0.42
N GLY A 33 12.37 2.92 -0.97
CA GLY A 33 13.13 1.68 -0.81
C GLY A 33 14.57 1.81 -1.31
N ASN A 34 14.76 2.38 -2.50
CA ASN A 34 16.09 2.60 -3.07
C ASN A 34 16.92 3.55 -2.21
N LEU A 35 16.35 4.68 -1.78
CA LEU A 35 17.03 5.65 -0.92
C LEU A 35 17.46 5.04 0.41
N LEU A 36 16.63 4.21 1.04
CA LEU A 36 16.99 3.55 2.31
C LEU A 36 18.12 2.54 2.15
N VAL A 37 18.13 1.77 1.05
CA VAL A 37 19.22 0.83 0.77
C VAL A 37 20.53 1.59 0.54
N GLN A 38 20.49 2.68 -0.24
CA GLN A 38 21.67 3.53 -0.48
C GLN A 38 22.14 4.24 0.79
N ALA A 39 21.23 4.80 1.58
CA ALA A 39 21.56 5.47 2.84
C ALA A 39 22.16 4.50 3.87
N ARG A 40 21.70 3.24 3.90
CA ARG A 40 22.31 2.19 4.73
C ARG A 40 23.71 1.82 4.24
N ALA A 41 23.89 1.67 2.94
CA ALA A 41 25.22 1.40 2.36
C ALA A 41 26.22 2.54 2.62
N ALA A 42 25.73 3.79 2.64
CA ALA A 42 26.52 4.98 2.97
C ALA A 42 26.72 5.21 4.48
N GLY A 43 26.18 4.35 5.35
CA GLY A 43 26.30 4.49 6.81
C GLY A 43 25.47 5.62 7.43
N VAL A 44 24.59 6.27 6.65
CA VAL A 44 23.72 7.36 7.11
C VAL A 44 22.55 6.84 7.94
N VAL A 45 22.05 5.65 7.61
CA VAL A 45 20.95 4.98 8.34
C VAL A 45 21.41 3.60 8.80
N GLY A 46 21.36 3.37 10.11
CA GLY A 46 21.73 2.10 10.73
C GLY A 46 20.56 1.14 10.94
N GLY A 47 20.87 -0.05 11.47
CA GLY A 47 19.89 -1.04 11.90
C GLY A 47 19.61 -2.15 10.89
N ASP A 48 18.71 -3.03 11.31
CA ASP A 48 18.25 -4.18 10.55
C ASP A 48 17.06 -3.82 9.64
N LEU A 49 16.62 -4.77 8.83
CA LEU A 49 15.49 -4.58 7.92
C LEU A 49 14.20 -4.22 8.68
N ALA A 50 14.04 -4.69 9.92
CA ALA A 50 12.89 -4.35 10.75
C ALA A 50 12.92 -2.88 11.22
N ALA A 51 14.09 -2.36 11.58
CA ALA A 51 14.30 -0.94 11.89
C ALA A 51 13.96 -0.05 10.69
N LEU A 52 14.45 -0.40 9.50
CA LEU A 52 14.14 0.35 8.27
C LEU A 52 12.65 0.34 7.93
N ARG A 53 11.97 -0.80 8.07
CA ARG A 53 10.52 -0.91 7.85
C ARG A 53 9.72 -0.10 8.87
N ARG A 54 10.16 -0.06 10.13
CA ARG A 54 9.55 0.80 11.16
C ARG A 54 9.70 2.29 10.81
N LEU A 55 10.89 2.70 10.38
CA LEU A 55 11.14 4.08 9.94
C LEU A 55 10.20 4.49 8.81
N VAL A 56 10.00 3.63 7.80
CA VAL A 56 9.06 3.90 6.71
C VAL A 56 7.63 4.03 7.24
N ARG A 57 7.18 3.10 8.08
CA ARG A 57 5.82 3.12 8.64
C ARG A 57 5.54 4.36 9.50
N GLN A 58 6.54 4.88 10.20
CA GLN A 58 6.40 6.06 11.06
C GLN A 58 6.44 7.38 10.28
N THR A 59 7.15 7.41 9.16
CA THR A 59 7.39 8.66 8.41
C THR A 59 6.49 8.83 7.20
N GLN A 60 5.91 7.74 6.68
CA GLN A 60 5.11 7.76 5.46
C GLN A 60 3.61 7.61 5.76
N ARG A 61 2.77 8.32 5.01
CA ARG A 61 1.33 8.15 5.08
C ARG A 61 0.92 6.84 4.40
N ILE A 62 0.40 5.92 5.19
CA ILE A 62 -0.18 4.66 4.71
C ILE A 62 -1.69 4.71 4.96
N VAL A 63 -2.49 4.44 3.93
CA VAL A 63 -3.94 4.30 4.02
C VAL A 63 -4.27 2.82 4.16
N ARG A 64 -5.14 2.49 5.11
CA ARG A 64 -5.60 1.13 5.35
C ARG A 64 -7.06 1.00 4.91
N TYR A 65 -7.33 0.03 4.05
CA TYR A 65 -8.66 -0.34 3.59
C TYR A 65 -9.02 -1.66 4.25
N GLU A 66 -10.04 -1.66 5.10
CA GLU A 66 -10.58 -2.89 5.68
C GLU A 66 -11.58 -3.52 4.71
N PRO A 67 -11.70 -4.86 4.67
CA PRO A 67 -12.77 -5.51 3.93
C PRO A 67 -14.14 -5.04 4.43
N GLY A 68 -15.01 -4.62 3.52
CA GLY A 68 -16.41 -4.35 3.84
C GLY A 68 -17.19 -5.64 4.10
N ASP A 69 -18.40 -5.50 4.64
CA ASP A 69 -19.36 -6.60 4.89
C ASP A 69 -19.95 -7.23 3.60
N GLY A 70 -19.35 -6.97 2.44
CA GLY A 70 -19.76 -7.51 1.15
C GLY A 70 -21.01 -6.86 0.53
N SER A 71 -21.63 -5.87 1.16
CA SER A 71 -22.97 -5.41 0.74
C SER A 71 -22.98 -4.26 -0.29
N GLY A 72 -21.99 -3.37 -0.31
CA GLY A 72 -22.05 -2.12 -1.11
C GLY A 72 -21.19 -2.03 -2.37
N THR A 73 -19.97 -2.59 -2.36
CA THR A 73 -18.89 -2.22 -3.30
C THR A 73 -18.55 -3.30 -4.31
N ALA A 74 -18.48 -4.57 -3.91
CA ALA A 74 -18.18 -5.70 -4.81
C ALA A 74 -19.19 -5.80 -5.97
N ARG A 75 -20.50 -5.71 -5.67
CA ARG A 75 -21.58 -5.69 -6.69
C ARG A 75 -21.55 -4.46 -7.60
N ALA A 76 -20.98 -3.34 -7.16
CA ALA A 76 -20.91 -2.11 -7.95
C ALA A 76 -19.74 -2.11 -8.95
N ALA A 77 -18.70 -2.90 -8.69
CA ALA A 77 -17.56 -3.09 -9.59
C ALA A 77 -17.85 -4.14 -10.67
N GLU A 78 -18.51 -5.25 -10.32
CA GLU A 78 -18.91 -6.28 -11.29
C GLU A 78 -19.81 -5.70 -12.42
N ARG A 79 -20.68 -4.74 -12.10
CA ARG A 79 -21.52 -4.04 -13.09
C ARG A 79 -20.77 -3.12 -14.05
N ARG A 80 -19.50 -2.78 -13.79
CA ARG A 80 -18.71 -1.83 -14.59
C ARG A 80 -17.60 -2.50 -15.41
N VAL A 81 -17.37 -3.80 -15.23
CA VAL A 81 -16.39 -4.62 -15.99
C VAL A 81 -17.10 -5.62 -16.91
N GLY A 82 -18.44 -5.63 -16.92
CA GLY A 82 -19.21 -6.29 -17.98
C GLY A 82 -19.00 -5.61 -19.33
N VAL A 83 -18.61 -6.42 -20.31
CA VAL A 83 -18.42 -6.16 -21.75
C VAL A 83 -19.33 -5.08 -22.33
#